data_AF-A0AAF0D123-F1
#
_entry.id   AF-A0AAF0D123-F1
#
_cell.length_a   1.000
_cell.length_b   1.000
_cell.length_c   1.000
_cell.angle_alpha   90.00
_cell.angle_beta   90.00
_cell.angle_gamma   90.00
#
_symmetry.space_group_name_H-M   'P 1'
#
loop_
_entity.id
_entity.type
_entity.pdbx_description
1 polymer ?
#
loop_
_entity_poly.entity_id
_entity_poly.type
_entity_poly.pdbx_seq_one_letter_code
_entity_poly.pdbx_strand_id
1 'polypeptide(L)'
;MEEKNSTYKIVLIALTASLYVVISILPGIPVAPGVEIQFEAGFAVVIGFLLGPYLGFITALLGSSIAWFILGSGVFSLPFIFNPAVNALFTGIIFHKKYKTALISVTIVYITLIILQLTSPPLWPPNVYWLETVAVLYDKILGLVLFYPACHALQKIKPIQSTNQVKYSFLIILLIALVGNILDNLLGTVVFSYPLIYNGIFGMSVETVRFYFLLYPYLYILIRLAQAVFAALIIIALSKTGVIQKTLSNN
;
A
#
# COMPACT_ATOMS: atom_id res chain seq x y z
N MET A 1 -17.87 -28.28 8.60
CA MET A 1 -16.75 -28.04 7.65
C MET A 1 -16.43 -26.55 7.51
N GLU A 2 -17.45 -25.68 7.58
CA GLU A 2 -17.34 -24.21 7.60
C GLU A 2 -16.58 -23.65 8.82
N GLU A 3 -16.83 -24.21 10.01
CA GLU A 3 -16.22 -23.78 11.28
C GLU A 3 -14.68 -23.91 11.29
N LYS A 4 -14.16 -25.02 10.73
CA LYS A 4 -12.71 -25.27 10.58
C LYS A 4 -12.03 -24.26 9.65
N ASN A 5 -12.78 -23.69 8.70
CA ASN A 5 -12.30 -22.67 7.78
C ASN A 5 -12.31 -21.28 8.44
N SER A 6 -13.28 -21.02 9.32
CA SER A 6 -13.37 -19.78 10.12
C SER A 6 -12.20 -19.66 11.12
N THR A 7 -11.95 -20.70 11.93
CA THR A 7 -10.85 -20.68 12.91
C THR A 7 -9.50 -20.47 12.23
N TYR A 8 -9.27 -21.13 11.08
CA TYR A 8 -8.04 -20.94 10.30
C TYR A 8 -7.86 -19.49 9.82
N LYS A 9 -8.93 -18.86 9.30
CA LYS A 9 -8.91 -17.46 8.86
C LYS A 9 -8.61 -16.52 10.03
N ILE A 10 -9.23 -16.73 11.19
CA ILE A 10 -8.98 -15.93 12.40
C ILE A 10 -7.51 -16.04 12.85
N VAL A 11 -6.97 -17.26 12.91
CA VAL A 11 -5.56 -17.48 13.27
C VAL A 11 -4.63 -16.81 12.27
N LEU A 12 -4.92 -16.90 10.98
CA LEU A 12 -4.10 -16.27 9.95
C LEU A 12 -4.13 -14.74 10.05
N ILE A 13 -5.30 -14.15 10.31
CA ILE A 13 -5.47 -12.70 10.57
C ILE A 13 -4.63 -12.30 11.80
N ALA A 14 -4.75 -13.03 12.91
CA ALA A 14 -4.02 -12.72 14.14
C ALA A 14 -2.49 -12.79 13.95
N LEU A 15 -1.99 -13.84 13.28
CA LEU A 15 -0.56 -14.02 13.02
C LEU A 15 0.01 -12.98 12.05
N THR A 16 -0.75 -12.61 11.02
CA THR A 16 -0.28 -11.63 10.03
C THR A 16 -0.39 -10.20 10.56
N ALA A 17 -1.41 -9.88 11.36
CA ALA A 17 -1.51 -8.60 12.05
C ALA A 17 -0.40 -8.44 13.11
N SER A 18 -0.07 -9.49 13.88
CA SER A 18 1.04 -9.42 14.83
C SER A 18 2.38 -9.29 14.13
N LEU A 19 2.59 -9.98 13.01
CA LEU A 19 3.80 -9.82 12.21
C LEU A 19 3.92 -8.40 11.62
N TYR A 20 2.81 -7.78 11.21
CA TYR A 20 2.80 -6.38 10.82
C TYR A 20 3.31 -5.48 11.96
N VAL A 21 2.78 -5.65 13.18
CA VAL A 21 3.23 -4.90 14.36
C VAL A 21 4.72 -5.07 14.63
N VAL A 22 5.23 -6.30 14.53
CA VAL A 22 6.67 -6.58 14.72
C VAL A 22 7.52 -5.84 13.68
N ILE A 23 7.09 -5.82 12.42
CA ILE A 23 7.81 -5.11 11.35
C ILE A 23 7.76 -3.59 11.59
N SER A 24 6.65 -3.04 12.10
CA SER A 24 6.51 -1.62 12.44
C SER A 24 7.45 -1.12 13.56
N ILE A 25 8.08 -2.02 14.31
CA ILE A 25 9.11 -1.64 15.31
C ILE A 25 10.44 -1.29 14.63
N LEU A 26 10.67 -1.78 13.41
CA LEU A 26 11.90 -1.48 12.68
C LEU A 26 11.97 0.02 12.36
N PRO A 27 13.15 0.65 12.48
CA PRO A 27 13.31 2.06 12.18
C PRO A 27 12.96 2.33 10.70
N GLY A 28 12.21 3.40 10.45
CA GLY A 28 11.87 3.84 9.12
C GLY A 28 13.06 4.48 8.41
N ILE A 29 12.91 4.74 7.12
CA ILE A 29 13.84 5.58 6.37
C ILE A 29 13.38 7.03 6.54
N PRO A 30 14.19 7.92 7.15
CA PRO A 30 13.80 9.30 7.36
C PRO A 30 13.71 10.04 6.03
N VAL A 31 12.61 10.76 5.84
CA VAL A 31 12.28 11.52 4.64
C VAL A 31 11.81 12.95 4.93
N ALA A 32 11.74 13.37 6.19
CA ALA A 32 11.71 14.77 6.62
C ALA A 32 11.92 14.76 8.14
N PRO A 33 12.16 15.91 8.79
CA PRO A 33 12.11 16.00 10.24
C PRO A 33 10.78 15.46 10.78
N GLY A 34 10.86 14.35 11.52
CA GLY A 34 9.70 13.65 12.09
C GLY A 34 8.89 12.81 11.10
N VAL A 35 9.24 12.77 9.81
CA VAL A 35 8.52 11.95 8.80
C VAL A 35 9.43 10.83 8.31
N GLU A 36 8.97 9.59 8.48
CA GLU A 36 9.68 8.40 8.04
C GLU A 36 8.80 7.58 7.11
N ILE A 37 9.42 6.91 6.13
CA ILE A 37 8.75 5.85 5.38
C ILE A 37 9.10 4.53 6.03
N GLN A 38 8.05 3.84 6.49
CA GLN A 38 8.19 2.61 7.24
C GLN A 38 8.19 1.38 6.32
N PHE A 39 8.96 0.34 6.66
CA PHE A 39 9.16 -0.84 5.80
C PHE A 39 7.92 -1.75 5.71
N GLU A 40 7.05 -1.72 6.72
CA GLU A 40 5.81 -2.49 6.79
C GLU A 40 4.82 -2.16 5.68
N ALA A 41 4.94 -1.01 5.01
CA ALA A 41 4.12 -0.71 3.84
C ALA A 41 4.31 -1.75 2.73
N GLY A 42 5.53 -2.30 2.56
CA GLY A 42 5.77 -3.42 1.67
C GLY A 42 5.12 -4.72 2.14
N PHE A 43 4.97 -4.91 3.45
CA PHE A 43 4.34 -6.09 4.03
C PHE A 43 2.80 -6.06 3.85
N ALA A 44 2.17 -4.89 3.78
CA ALA A 44 0.74 -4.78 3.48
C ALA A 44 0.34 -5.44 2.15
N VAL A 45 1.22 -5.40 1.14
CA VAL A 45 1.05 -6.13 -0.13
C VAL A 45 0.96 -7.64 0.11
N VAL A 46 1.83 -8.18 0.99
CA VAL A 46 1.86 -9.60 1.35
C VAL A 46 0.56 -10.00 2.04
N ILE A 47 0.05 -9.14 2.93
CA ILE A 47 -1.23 -9.34 3.61
C ILE A 47 -2.39 -9.39 2.59
N GLY A 48 -2.45 -8.42 1.67
CA GLY A 48 -3.46 -8.39 0.60
C GLY A 48 -3.39 -9.61 -0.32
N PHE A 49 -2.18 -10.04 -0.67
CA PHE A 49 -1.95 -11.26 -1.43
C PHE A 49 -2.44 -12.52 -0.71
N LEU A 50 -2.11 -12.69 0.58
CA LEU A 50 -2.44 -13.88 1.34
C LEU A 50 -3.93 -13.98 1.66
N LEU A 51 -4.53 -12.90 2.15
CA LEU A 51 -5.88 -12.91 2.73
C LEU A 51 -6.95 -12.41 1.76
N GLY A 52 -6.55 -11.87 0.61
CA GLY A 52 -7.45 -11.23 -0.34
C GLY A 52 -7.90 -9.84 0.15
N PRO A 53 -8.81 -9.19 -0.58
CA PRO A 53 -9.06 -7.76 -0.43
C PRO A 53 -9.66 -7.37 0.93
N TYR A 54 -10.72 -8.06 1.37
CA TYR A 54 -11.46 -7.65 2.56
C TYR A 54 -10.78 -8.09 3.86
N LEU A 55 -10.36 -9.36 3.94
CA LEU A 55 -9.62 -9.84 5.11
C LEU A 55 -8.23 -9.21 5.18
N GLY A 56 -7.59 -8.94 4.04
CA GLY A 56 -6.34 -8.20 4.00
C GLY A 56 -6.48 -6.78 4.50
N PHE A 57 -7.52 -6.05 4.07
CA PHE A 57 -7.85 -4.72 4.58
C PHE A 57 -8.02 -4.71 6.11
N ILE A 58 -8.86 -5.61 6.64
CA ILE A 58 -9.13 -5.69 8.09
C ILE A 58 -7.85 -6.03 8.85
N THR A 59 -7.06 -6.98 8.34
CA THR A 59 -5.81 -7.42 8.99
C THR A 59 -4.78 -6.31 9.05
N ALA A 60 -4.56 -5.61 7.93
CA ALA A 60 -3.62 -4.50 7.87
C ALA A 60 -4.10 -3.32 8.74
N LEU A 61 -5.41 -3.05 8.78
CA LEU A 61 -5.99 -2.04 9.66
C LEU A 61 -5.83 -2.40 11.15
N LEU A 62 -6.03 -3.67 11.51
CA LEU A 62 -5.82 -4.15 12.89
C LEU A 62 -4.33 -4.05 13.26
N GLY A 63 -3.44 -4.54 12.40
CA GLY A 63 -2.00 -4.46 12.62
C GLY A 63 -1.51 -3.02 12.78
N SER A 64 -1.94 -2.12 11.89
CA SER A 64 -1.57 -0.70 11.95
C SER A 64 -2.18 0.02 13.15
N SER A 65 -3.41 -0.32 13.54
CA SER A 65 -4.03 0.24 14.74
C SER A 65 -3.29 -0.19 16.01
N ILE A 66 -2.97 -1.49 16.13
CA ILE A 66 -2.21 -2.01 17.28
C ILE A 66 -0.82 -1.37 17.33
N ALA A 67 -0.13 -1.28 16.19
CA ALA A 67 1.17 -0.61 16.11
C ALA A 67 1.06 0.86 16.54
N TRP A 68 0.05 1.58 16.06
CA TRP A 68 -0.23 2.98 16.45
C TRP A 68 -0.44 3.12 17.96
N PHE A 69 -1.21 2.22 18.58
CA PHE A 69 -1.42 2.21 20.03
C PHE A 69 -0.16 1.88 20.84
N ILE A 70 0.64 0.90 20.41
CA ILE A 70 1.83 0.44 21.14
C ILE A 70 2.99 1.43 21.00
N LEU A 71 3.22 1.95 19.80
CA LEU A 71 4.37 2.82 19.50
C LEU A 71 4.12 4.28 19.92
N GLY A 72 2.92 4.60 20.42
CA GLY A 72 2.64 5.91 21.03
C GLY A 72 2.53 7.05 20.03
N SER A 73 2.00 6.78 18.85
CA SER A 73 1.82 7.80 17.82
C SER A 73 0.68 8.77 18.17
N GLY A 74 0.83 10.06 17.91
CA GLY A 74 -0.16 11.08 18.30
C GLY A 74 -1.54 10.90 17.66
N VAL A 75 -2.61 11.45 18.28
CA VAL A 75 -4.01 11.33 17.82
C VAL A 75 -4.19 11.78 16.37
N PHE A 76 -3.47 12.82 15.95
CA PHE A 76 -3.56 13.31 14.58
C PHE A 76 -2.88 12.39 13.56
N SER A 77 -2.04 11.43 13.97
CA SER A 77 -1.48 10.44 13.04
C SER A 77 -2.44 9.26 12.79
N LEU A 78 -3.60 9.24 13.45
CA LEU A 78 -4.61 8.20 13.30
C LEU A 78 -5.02 7.97 11.83
N PRO A 79 -5.17 8.98 10.95
CA PRO A 79 -5.55 8.71 9.57
C PRO A 79 -4.52 7.87 8.79
N PHE A 80 -3.25 7.85 9.19
CA PHE A 80 -2.21 7.06 8.52
C PHE A 80 -2.37 5.54 8.72
N ILE A 81 -3.16 5.09 9.70
CA ILE A 81 -3.46 3.66 9.88
C ILE A 81 -4.17 3.05 8.65
N PHE A 82 -4.81 3.90 7.83
CA PHE A 82 -5.50 3.47 6.63
C PHE A 82 -4.57 3.22 5.43
N ASN A 83 -3.35 3.77 5.42
CA ASN A 83 -2.38 3.56 4.34
C ASN A 83 -2.13 2.07 4.06
N PRO A 84 -1.65 1.26 5.05
CA PRO A 84 -1.43 -0.16 4.84
C PRO A 84 -2.73 -0.92 4.57
N ALA A 85 -3.85 -0.49 5.17
CA ALA A 85 -5.16 -1.13 4.95
C ALA A 85 -5.61 -0.99 3.49
N VAL A 86 -5.54 0.21 2.94
CA VAL A 86 -5.86 0.53 1.54
C VAL A 86 -4.90 -0.19 0.59
N ASN A 87 -3.61 -0.24 0.91
CA ASN A 87 -2.63 -1.02 0.14
C ASN A 87 -3.02 -2.51 0.08
N ALA A 88 -3.30 -3.14 1.23
CA ALA A 88 -3.73 -4.53 1.31
C ALA A 88 -5.05 -4.79 0.58
N LEU A 89 -6.01 -3.86 0.67
CA LEU A 89 -7.27 -3.94 -0.06
C LEU A 89 -7.04 -4.03 -1.56
N PHE A 90 -6.31 -3.06 -2.12
CA PHE A 90 -6.19 -2.95 -3.57
C PHE A 90 -5.24 -3.98 -4.17
N THR A 91 -4.14 -4.31 -3.49
CA THR A 91 -3.30 -5.44 -3.91
C THR A 91 -4.08 -6.75 -3.84
N GLY A 92 -4.90 -6.96 -2.80
CA GLY A 92 -5.81 -8.10 -2.71
C GLY A 92 -6.87 -8.13 -3.81
N ILE A 93 -7.44 -6.97 -4.18
CA ILE A 93 -8.36 -6.86 -5.33
C ILE A 93 -7.63 -7.30 -6.61
N ILE A 94 -6.41 -6.82 -6.83
CA ILE A 94 -5.64 -7.14 -8.03
C ILE A 94 -5.36 -8.64 -8.10
N PHE A 95 -4.90 -9.25 -7.01
CA PHE A 95 -4.56 -10.68 -6.99
C PHE A 95 -5.76 -11.62 -7.08
N HIS A 96 -6.93 -11.25 -6.52
CA HIS A 96 -8.05 -12.19 -6.32
C HIS A 96 -9.31 -11.87 -7.13
N LYS A 97 -9.50 -10.65 -7.64
CA LYS A 97 -10.72 -10.27 -8.36
C LYS A 97 -10.53 -10.31 -9.87
N LYS A 98 -11.67 -10.30 -10.59
CA LYS A 98 -11.67 -10.17 -12.05
C LYS A 98 -11.03 -8.85 -12.44
N TYR A 99 -10.23 -8.89 -13.50
CA TYR A 99 -9.43 -7.76 -13.94
C TYR A 99 -10.21 -6.46 -14.16
N LYS A 100 -11.44 -6.54 -14.72
CA LYS A 100 -12.27 -5.35 -14.96
C LYS A 100 -12.64 -4.66 -13.65
N THR A 101 -13.03 -5.46 -12.64
CA THR A 101 -13.38 -4.96 -11.32
C THR A 101 -12.16 -4.34 -10.63
N ALA A 102 -11.00 -4.99 -10.73
CA ALA A 102 -9.75 -4.46 -10.20
C ALA A 102 -9.38 -3.13 -10.86
N LEU A 103 -9.38 -3.11 -12.20
CA LEU A 103 -9.05 -1.93 -12.99
C LEU A 103 -9.95 -0.74 -12.64
N ILE A 104 -11.27 -0.94 -12.61
CA ILE A 104 -12.23 0.14 -12.33
C ILE A 104 -12.08 0.65 -10.90
N SER A 105 -12.10 -0.24 -9.90
CA SER A 105 -12.10 0.16 -8.49
C SER A 105 -10.82 0.90 -8.08
N VAL A 106 -9.65 0.38 -8.46
CA VAL A 106 -8.36 1.02 -8.17
C VAL A 106 -8.26 2.37 -8.90
N THR A 107 -8.63 2.43 -10.19
CA THR A 107 -8.52 3.67 -10.99
C THR A 107 -9.38 4.79 -10.40
N ILE A 108 -10.62 4.48 -9.98
CA ILE A 108 -11.50 5.46 -9.35
C ILE A 108 -10.84 6.04 -8.09
N VAL A 109 -10.36 5.18 -7.19
CA VAL A 109 -9.72 5.66 -5.95
C VAL A 109 -8.46 6.46 -6.25
N TYR A 110 -7.65 6.02 -7.21
CA TYR A 110 -6.45 6.72 -7.62
C TYR A 110 -6.75 8.14 -8.11
N ILE A 111 -7.73 8.28 -9.01
CA ILE A 111 -8.16 9.58 -9.54
C ILE A 111 -8.74 10.44 -8.43
N THR A 112 -9.57 9.89 -7.55
CA THR A 112 -10.13 10.62 -6.40
C THR A 112 -9.01 11.17 -5.51
N LEU A 113 -8.00 10.37 -5.16
CA LEU A 113 -6.89 10.82 -4.33
C LEU A 113 -6.02 11.87 -5.04
N ILE A 114 -5.78 11.75 -6.35
CA ILE A 114 -5.10 12.78 -7.14
C ILE A 114 -5.87 14.10 -7.10
N ILE A 115 -7.19 14.07 -7.28
CA ILE A 115 -8.02 15.27 -7.22
C ILE A 115 -7.93 15.91 -5.83
N LEU A 116 -8.06 15.11 -4.76
CA LEU A 116 -7.91 15.62 -3.40
C LEU A 116 -6.54 16.25 -3.17
N GLN A 117 -5.47 15.62 -3.65
CA GLN A 117 -4.11 16.14 -3.59
C GLN A 117 -3.99 17.50 -4.31
N LEU A 118 -4.53 17.63 -5.52
CA LEU A 118 -4.52 18.86 -6.30
C LEU A 118 -5.26 20.02 -5.62
N THR A 119 -6.32 19.69 -4.86
CA THR A 119 -7.08 20.68 -4.09
C THR A 119 -6.52 20.95 -2.70
N SER A 120 -5.40 20.31 -2.33
CA SER A 120 -4.80 20.48 -1.01
C SER A 120 -4.06 21.83 -0.86
N PRO A 121 -3.99 22.41 0.35
CA PRO A 121 -3.37 23.72 0.58
C PRO A 121 -1.92 23.88 0.06
N PRO A 122 -1.03 22.88 0.15
CA PRO A 122 0.31 23.01 -0.41
C PRO A 122 0.33 23.20 -1.92
N LEU A 123 -0.66 22.66 -2.65
CA LEU A 123 -0.69 22.67 -4.11
C LEU A 123 -1.69 23.69 -4.69
N TRP A 124 -2.59 24.25 -3.88
CA TRP A 124 -3.59 25.20 -4.37
C TRP A 124 -3.11 26.66 -4.38
N PRO A 125 -3.32 27.43 -5.47
CA PRO A 125 -3.83 26.98 -6.76
C PRO A 125 -2.71 26.37 -7.63
N PRO A 126 -2.98 25.29 -8.38
CA PRO A 126 -1.93 24.49 -9.03
C PRO A 126 -1.20 25.21 -10.18
N ASN A 127 -1.80 26.26 -10.74
CA ASN A 127 -1.15 27.11 -11.75
C ASN A 127 -0.05 28.00 -11.15
N VAL A 128 -0.10 28.29 -9.84
CA VAL A 128 0.93 29.05 -9.14
C VAL A 128 2.01 28.11 -8.63
N TYR A 129 1.61 27.00 -7.98
CA TYR A 129 2.52 25.99 -7.42
C TYR A 129 2.70 24.79 -8.36
N TRP A 130 2.95 25.08 -9.64
CA TRP A 130 2.97 24.07 -10.69
C TRP A 130 4.17 23.13 -10.58
N LEU A 131 5.32 23.61 -10.08
CA LEU A 131 6.51 22.80 -9.88
C LEU A 131 6.27 21.75 -8.79
N GLU A 132 5.72 22.17 -7.65
CA GLU A 132 5.32 21.29 -6.54
C GLU A 132 4.27 20.30 -7.02
N THR A 133 3.31 20.76 -7.82
CA THR A 133 2.25 19.91 -8.38
C THR A 133 2.83 18.80 -9.27
N VAL A 134 3.74 19.14 -10.18
CA VAL A 134 4.41 18.16 -11.04
C VAL A 134 5.26 17.21 -10.22
N ALA A 135 6.04 17.72 -9.27
CA ALA A 135 6.91 16.92 -8.41
C ALA A 135 6.12 15.95 -7.52
N VAL A 136 4.97 16.36 -6.98
CA VAL A 136 4.14 15.47 -6.16
C VAL A 136 3.41 14.44 -7.00
N LEU A 137 3.02 14.75 -8.25
CA LEU A 137 2.19 13.85 -9.04
C LEU A 137 2.95 12.89 -9.94
N TYR A 138 4.25 13.08 -10.21
CA TYR A 138 4.95 12.28 -11.23
C TYR A 138 4.91 10.76 -10.95
N ASP A 139 5.20 10.33 -9.73
CA ASP A 139 5.21 8.93 -9.32
C ASP A 139 3.80 8.36 -9.18
N LYS A 140 2.81 9.23 -8.95
CA LYS A 140 1.39 8.87 -8.85
C LYS A 140 0.84 8.58 -10.24
N ILE A 141 1.14 9.46 -11.20
CA ILE A 141 0.82 9.23 -12.61
C ILE A 141 1.54 7.96 -13.11
N LEU A 142 2.82 7.78 -12.74
CA LEU A 142 3.55 6.55 -13.05
C LEU A 142 2.85 5.32 -12.48
N GLY A 143 2.42 5.35 -11.22
CA GLY A 143 1.67 4.25 -10.60
C GLY A 143 0.38 3.93 -11.34
N LEU A 144 -0.38 4.95 -11.75
CA LEU A 144 -1.60 4.78 -12.55
C LEU A 144 -1.33 4.18 -13.93
N VAL A 145 -0.25 4.61 -14.60
CA VAL A 145 0.16 4.06 -15.90
C VAL A 145 0.64 2.61 -15.77
N LEU A 146 1.42 2.29 -14.74
CA LEU A 146 1.92 0.94 -14.46
C LEU A 146 0.84 -0.02 -13.97
N PHE A 147 -0.28 0.51 -13.47
CA PHE A 147 -1.38 -0.30 -12.98
C PHE A 147 -2.07 -1.13 -14.07
N TYR A 148 -2.31 -0.54 -15.25
CA TYR A 148 -2.89 -1.26 -16.38
C TYR A 148 -2.07 -2.50 -16.80
N PRO A 149 -0.75 -2.40 -17.09
CA PRO A 149 0.06 -3.56 -17.45
C PRO A 149 0.17 -4.56 -16.30
N ALA A 150 0.16 -4.13 -15.03
CA ALA A 150 0.14 -5.06 -13.89
C ALA A 150 -1.13 -5.94 -13.90
N CYS A 151 -2.31 -5.31 -14.06
CA CYS A 151 -3.59 -6.03 -14.15
C CYS A 151 -3.70 -6.92 -15.39
N HIS A 152 -3.19 -6.46 -16.52
CA HIS A 152 -3.23 -7.21 -17.77
C HIS A 152 -2.26 -8.41 -17.76
N ALA A 153 -1.05 -8.23 -17.23
CA ALA A 153 -0.06 -9.31 -17.12
C ALA A 153 -0.54 -10.43 -16.19
N LEU A 154 -1.23 -10.08 -15.10
CA LEU A 154 -1.78 -11.06 -14.17
C LEU A 154 -2.83 -11.98 -14.82
N GLN A 155 -3.67 -11.46 -15.73
CA GLN A 155 -4.65 -12.29 -16.47
C GLN A 155 -4.02 -13.36 -17.35
N LYS A 156 -2.79 -13.13 -17.82
CA LYS A 156 -2.06 -14.09 -18.64
C LYS A 156 -1.48 -15.24 -17.82
N ILE A 157 -1.41 -15.09 -16.50
CA ILE A 157 -1.04 -16.18 -15.60
C ILE A 157 -2.24 -17.11 -15.45
N LYS A 158 -2.28 -18.16 -16.26
CA LYS A 158 -3.22 -19.26 -16.05
C LYS A 158 -2.77 -20.03 -14.80
N PRO A 159 -3.65 -20.35 -13.84
CA PRO A 159 -3.34 -21.37 -12.84
C PRO A 159 -3.09 -22.67 -13.59
N ILE A 160 -1.86 -23.19 -13.55
CA ILE A 160 -1.50 -24.45 -14.21
C ILE A 160 -2.19 -25.57 -13.40
N GLN A 161 -3.30 -26.09 -13.93
CA GLN A 161 -4.12 -27.10 -13.25
C GLN A 161 -3.44 -28.48 -13.11
N SER A 162 -2.31 -28.70 -13.80
CA SER A 162 -1.63 -30.01 -13.84
C SER A 162 -0.64 -30.24 -12.67
N THR A 163 -0.22 -29.17 -11.99
CA THR A 163 0.62 -29.24 -10.80
C THR A 163 0.16 -28.09 -9.93
N ASN A 164 -0.27 -28.34 -8.70
CA ASN A 164 -0.94 -27.41 -7.77
C ASN A 164 -0.20 -26.08 -7.45
N GLN A 165 0.83 -25.68 -8.20
CA GLN A 165 1.65 -24.49 -8.02
C GLN A 165 1.29 -23.40 -9.05
N VAL A 166 0.76 -22.28 -8.58
CA VAL A 166 0.67 -21.06 -9.40
C VAL A 166 2.04 -20.41 -9.44
N LYS A 167 2.71 -20.48 -10.59
CA LYS A 167 3.98 -19.78 -10.82
C LYS A 167 3.70 -18.32 -11.17
N TYR A 168 3.67 -17.46 -10.16
CA TYR A 168 3.71 -16.02 -10.37
C TYR A 168 5.11 -15.61 -10.83
N SER A 169 5.20 -14.81 -11.89
CA SER A 169 6.47 -14.18 -12.28
C SER A 169 6.85 -13.14 -11.22
N PHE A 170 8.12 -13.12 -10.82
CA PHE A 170 8.68 -12.09 -9.93
C PHE A 170 8.33 -10.69 -10.42
N LEU A 171 8.47 -10.45 -11.72
CA LEU A 171 8.21 -9.15 -12.33
C LEU A 171 6.74 -8.73 -12.18
N ILE A 172 5.80 -9.68 -12.26
CA ILE A 172 4.37 -9.37 -12.11
C ILE A 172 4.06 -9.04 -10.64
N ILE A 173 4.58 -9.82 -9.70
CA ILE A 173 4.41 -9.51 -8.27
C ILE A 173 5.04 -8.17 -7.92
N LEU A 174 6.25 -7.91 -8.44
CA LEU A 174 6.96 -6.64 -8.26
C LEU A 174 6.11 -5.46 -8.76
N LEU A 175 5.51 -5.55 -9.94
CA LEU A 175 4.63 -4.51 -10.48
C LEU A 175 3.39 -4.29 -9.60
N ILE A 176 2.74 -5.37 -9.15
CA ILE A 176 1.56 -5.26 -8.27
C ILE A 176 1.93 -4.64 -6.92
N ALA A 177 3.06 -5.06 -6.34
CA ALA A 177 3.57 -4.52 -5.10
C ALA A 177 3.93 -3.03 -5.24
N LEU A 178 4.56 -2.65 -6.35
CA LEU A 178 4.88 -1.26 -6.64
C LEU A 178 3.62 -0.39 -6.73
N VAL A 179 2.58 -0.85 -7.44
CA VAL A 179 1.30 -0.13 -7.51
C VAL A 179 0.68 0.05 -6.12
N GLY A 180 0.64 -1.02 -5.32
CA GLY A 180 0.13 -0.97 -3.94
C GLY A 180 0.87 0.04 -3.07
N ASN A 181 2.20 0.04 -3.15
CA ASN A 181 3.06 0.95 -2.40
C ASN A 181 2.97 2.41 -2.86
N ILE A 182 2.73 2.66 -4.14
CA ILE A 182 2.48 4.03 -4.62
C ILE A 182 1.09 4.50 -4.16
N LEU A 183 0.09 3.63 -4.13
CA LEU A 183 -1.24 3.99 -3.62
C LEU A 183 -1.22 4.30 -2.11
N ASP A 184 -0.47 3.51 -1.33
CA ASP A 184 -0.14 3.77 0.07
C ASP A 184 0.48 5.17 0.24
N ASN A 185 1.49 5.48 -0.57
CA ASN A 185 2.13 6.79 -0.56
C ASN A 185 1.16 7.91 -0.92
N LEU A 186 0.33 7.73 -1.95
CA LEU A 186 -0.64 8.73 -2.40
C LEU A 186 -1.65 9.06 -1.30
N LEU A 187 -2.19 8.06 -0.59
CA LEU A 187 -3.05 8.33 0.56
C LEU A 187 -2.30 9.07 1.67
N GLY A 188 -1.08 8.64 1.97
CA GLY A 188 -0.23 9.30 2.95
C GLY A 188 0.08 10.76 2.62
N THR A 189 0.41 11.08 1.36
CA THR A 189 0.68 12.46 0.95
C THR A 189 -0.58 13.30 0.99
N VAL A 190 -1.74 12.75 0.60
CA VAL A 190 -3.03 13.45 0.70
C VAL A 190 -3.33 13.80 2.14
N VAL A 191 -3.26 12.83 3.06
CA VAL A 191 -3.46 13.06 4.51
C VAL A 191 -2.50 14.11 5.03
N PHE A 192 -1.19 13.96 4.73
CA PHE A 192 -0.16 14.88 5.17
C PHE A 192 -0.37 16.32 4.66
N SER A 193 -1.04 16.49 3.52
CA SER A 193 -1.26 17.81 2.91
C SER A 193 -2.30 18.67 3.63
N TYR A 194 -3.00 18.14 4.64
CA TYR A 194 -3.98 18.91 5.40
C TYR A 194 -3.35 19.62 6.61
N PRO A 195 -3.74 20.89 6.92
CA PRO A 195 -3.10 21.69 7.98
C PRO A 195 -3.13 21.03 9.34
N LEU A 196 -4.22 20.34 9.69
CA LEU A 196 -4.32 19.61 10.95
C LEU A 196 -3.18 18.61 11.16
N ILE A 197 -2.64 18.07 10.06
CA ILE A 197 -1.56 17.07 10.07
C ILE A 197 -0.20 17.76 10.05
N TYR A 198 0.14 18.47 8.98
CA TYR A 198 1.49 19.05 8.84
C TYR A 198 1.78 20.15 9.89
N ASN A 199 0.79 20.96 10.25
CA ASN A 199 0.96 22.01 11.26
C ASN A 199 0.72 21.45 12.66
N GLY A 200 -0.31 20.63 12.85
CA GLY A 200 -0.70 20.11 14.17
C GLY A 200 0.24 19.04 14.74
N ILE A 201 0.80 18.16 13.90
CA ILE A 201 1.74 17.10 14.34
C ILE A 201 3.18 17.56 14.20
N PHE A 202 3.50 18.10 13.03
CA PHE A 202 4.89 18.31 12.65
C PHE A 202 5.34 19.76 12.80
N GLY A 203 4.46 20.67 13.22
CA GLY A 203 4.78 22.09 13.41
C GLY A 203 5.24 22.80 12.14
N MET A 204 4.93 22.24 10.96
CA MET A 204 5.42 22.76 9.69
C MET A 204 4.52 23.89 9.18
N SER A 205 5.13 24.84 8.47
CA SER A 205 4.41 25.82 7.65
C SER A 205 4.06 25.21 6.28
N VAL A 206 3.11 25.83 5.56
CA VAL A 206 2.76 25.38 4.21
C VAL A 206 3.94 25.50 3.23
N GLU A 207 4.80 26.51 3.40
CA GLU A 207 6.01 26.72 2.61
C GLU A 207 7.02 25.60 2.84
N THR A 208 7.15 25.15 4.10
CA THR A 208 8.01 24.02 4.46
C THR A 208 7.53 22.73 3.81
N VAL A 209 6.21 22.49 3.81
CA VAL A 209 5.60 21.34 3.14
C VAL A 209 5.83 21.38 1.62
N ARG A 210 5.66 22.55 0.99
CA ARG A 210 5.95 22.75 -0.44
C ARG A 210 7.39 22.41 -0.79
N PHE A 211 8.34 22.86 0.03
CA PHE A 211 9.75 22.51 -0.15
C PHE A 211 9.98 20.98 -0.10
N TYR A 212 9.37 20.29 0.86
CA TYR A 212 9.46 18.82 0.93
C TYR A 212 8.79 18.12 -0.25
N PHE A 213 7.71 18.68 -0.77
CA PHE A 213 7.02 18.21 -1.97
C PHE A 213 7.83 18.38 -3.25
N LEU A 214 8.86 19.23 -3.26
CA LEU A 214 9.82 19.32 -4.36
C LEU A 214 10.94 18.27 -4.27
N LEU A 215 11.32 17.86 -3.06
CA LEU A 215 12.50 17.01 -2.85
C LEU A 215 12.19 15.53 -2.74
N TYR A 216 11.26 15.18 -1.85
CA TYR A 216 11.09 13.80 -1.41
C TYR A 216 10.33 12.87 -2.36
N PRO A 217 9.47 13.34 -3.29
CA PRO A 217 8.88 12.44 -4.28
C PRO A 217 9.91 11.62 -5.07
N TYR A 218 11.11 12.16 -5.35
CA TYR A 218 12.19 11.44 -6.02
C TYR A 218 12.82 10.34 -5.16
N LEU A 219 12.84 10.51 -3.84
CA LEU A 219 13.31 9.49 -2.92
C LEU A 219 12.23 8.41 -2.70
N TYR A 220 10.95 8.81 -2.73
CA TYR A 220 9.82 7.91 -2.51
C TYR A 220 9.79 6.77 -3.52
N ILE A 221 10.02 7.04 -4.81
CA ILE A 221 9.97 5.97 -5.82
C ILE A 221 11.03 4.88 -5.57
N LEU A 222 12.23 5.26 -5.11
CA LEU A 222 13.30 4.32 -4.78
C LEU A 222 12.91 3.46 -3.58
N ILE A 223 12.34 4.08 -2.55
CA ILE A 223 11.87 3.36 -1.35
C ILE A 223 10.71 2.43 -1.72
N ARG A 224 9.76 2.87 -2.55
CA ARG A 224 8.61 2.04 -2.96
C ARG A 224 9.04 0.88 -3.85
N LEU A 225 10.08 1.05 -4.67
CA LEU A 225 10.70 -0.03 -5.41
C LEU A 225 11.37 -1.05 -4.47
N ALA A 226 12.12 -0.60 -3.47
CA ALA A 226 12.74 -1.49 -2.49
C ALA A 226 11.68 -2.30 -1.70
N GLN A 227 10.62 -1.63 -1.24
CA GLN A 227 9.47 -2.28 -0.59
C GLN A 227 8.77 -3.28 -1.52
N ALA A 228 8.66 -2.97 -2.82
CA ALA A 228 8.06 -3.87 -3.80
C ALA A 228 8.92 -5.11 -4.03
N VAL A 229 10.26 -4.96 -4.08
CA VAL A 229 11.20 -6.09 -4.16
C VAL A 229 11.06 -6.97 -2.92
N PHE A 230 11.05 -6.38 -1.72
CA PHE A 230 10.86 -7.10 -0.46
C PHE A 230 9.55 -7.91 -0.46
N ALA A 231 8.43 -7.28 -0.82
CA ALA A 231 7.14 -7.96 -0.92
C ALA A 231 7.15 -9.11 -1.94
N ALA A 232 7.77 -8.89 -3.10
CA ALA A 232 7.85 -9.89 -4.16
C ALA A 232 8.66 -11.12 -3.73
N LEU A 233 9.78 -10.93 -3.03
CA LEU A 233 10.58 -12.04 -2.49
C LEU A 233 9.78 -12.89 -1.50
N ILE A 234 9.04 -12.25 -0.59
CA ILE A 234 8.21 -12.95 0.38
C ILE A 234 7.09 -13.72 -0.31
N ILE A 235 6.37 -13.08 -1.23
CA ILE A 235 5.27 -13.72 -1.97
C ILE A 235 5.77 -14.93 -2.77
N ILE A 236 6.93 -14.85 -3.42
CA ILE A 236 7.53 -16.00 -4.10
C ILE A 236 7.88 -17.11 -3.11
N ALA A 237 8.50 -16.78 -1.97
CA ALA A 237 8.83 -17.78 -0.97
C ALA A 237 7.57 -18.50 -0.47
N LEU A 238 6.51 -17.75 -0.16
CA LEU A 238 5.21 -18.29 0.26
C LEU A 238 4.53 -19.11 -0.83
N SER A 239 4.73 -18.77 -2.11
CA SER A 239 4.16 -19.55 -3.23
C SER A 239 4.73 -20.95 -3.36
N LYS A 240 5.91 -21.19 -2.77
CA LYS A 240 6.55 -22.51 -2.74
C LYS A 240 6.09 -23.38 -1.56
N THR A 241 5.50 -22.81 -0.51
CA THR A 241 5.19 -23.53 0.75
C THR A 241 3.81 -24.16 0.79
N GLY A 242 2.99 -24.04 -0.26
CA GLY A 242 1.64 -24.62 -0.33
C GLY A 242 0.57 -23.91 0.51
N VAL A 243 0.97 -22.96 1.39
CA VAL A 243 0.08 -22.11 2.20
C VAL A 243 -0.97 -21.38 1.33
N ILE A 244 -0.57 -21.03 0.10
CA ILE A 244 -1.41 -20.32 -0.88
C ILE A 244 -2.60 -21.16 -1.36
N GLN A 245 -2.42 -22.46 -1.57
CA GLN A 245 -3.46 -23.33 -2.16
C GLN A 245 -4.71 -23.38 -1.28
N LYS A 246 -4.53 -23.34 0.04
CA LYS A 246 -5.61 -23.43 1.02
C LYS A 246 -6.38 -22.13 1.18
N THR A 247 -5.77 -21.00 0.86
CA THR A 247 -6.42 -19.68 0.96
C THR A 247 -7.12 -19.30 -0.35
N LEU A 248 -6.57 -19.69 -1.50
CA LEU A 248 -7.19 -19.48 -2.82
C LEU A 248 -8.35 -20.44 -3.12
N SER A 249 -8.37 -21.66 -2.56
CA SER A 249 -9.47 -22.62 -2.80
C SER A 249 -10.78 -22.29 -2.06
N ASN A 250 -10.74 -21.33 -1.13
CA ASN A 250 -11.78 -21.07 -0.13
C ASN A 250 -12.39 -19.65 -0.25
N ASN A 251 -12.10 -18.95 -1.35
CA ASN A 251 -12.62 -17.63 -1.71
C ASN A 251 -13.26 -17.71 -3.10
#